data_AF-A0A420DK79-F1
#
_entry.id   AF-A0A420DK79-F1
#
_cell.length_a   1.000
_cell.length_b   1.000
_cell.length_c   1.000
_cell.angle_alpha   90.00
_cell.angle_beta   90.00
_cell.angle_gamma   90.00
#
_symmetry.space_group_name_H-M   'P 1'
#
loop_
_entity.id
_entity.type
_entity.pdbx_description
1 polymer ?
#
loop_
_entity_poly.entity_id
_entity_poly.type
_entity_poly.pdbx_seq_one_letter_code
_entity_poly.pdbx_strand_id
1 'polypeptide(L)'
;MVPFKSRFLSRFRADQSGAVAVEFVLIAPILLTLVFGIVTVGYFMGVSHSVSQLASGAARSSVSGLDEAERRAIARSYLNEAGARYPLLVQDAVTSTIAFDTAEVDGITVSVVYDVDGSLLDIANGFLKLGITTINGSAYVAY
;
A
#
# COMPACT_ATOMS: atom_id res chain seq x y z
N MET A 1 -21.47 62.84 14.01
CA MET A 1 -20.20 62.08 13.94
C MET A 1 -20.39 60.82 14.78
N VAL A 2 -20.39 59.64 14.15
CA VAL A 2 -21.04 58.40 14.67
C VAL A 2 -20.09 57.57 15.55
N PRO A 3 -20.52 57.04 16.72
CA PRO A 3 -19.70 56.21 17.60
C PRO A 3 -19.71 54.75 17.14
N PHE A 4 -19.08 54.43 16.01
CA PHE A 4 -19.13 53.08 15.44
C PHE A 4 -18.08 52.12 16.03
N LYS A 5 -17.00 52.66 16.62
CA LYS A 5 -15.80 51.87 16.98
C LYS A 5 -15.92 51.05 18.27
N SER A 6 -16.73 51.50 19.24
CA SER A 6 -16.88 50.86 20.57
C SER A 6 -17.68 49.54 20.52
N ARG A 7 -18.75 49.50 19.72
CA ARG A 7 -19.60 48.31 19.57
C ARG A 7 -18.89 47.14 18.88
N PHE A 8 -17.92 47.41 18.02
CA PHE A 8 -17.21 46.37 17.28
C PHE A 8 -16.27 45.56 18.21
N LEU A 9 -15.54 46.25 19.09
CA LEU A 9 -14.64 45.64 20.07
C LEU A 9 -15.39 44.81 21.13
N SER A 10 -16.58 45.25 21.57
CA SER A 10 -17.38 44.48 22.54
C SER A 10 -18.00 43.22 21.91
N ARG A 11 -18.42 43.30 20.63
CA ARG A 11 -18.94 42.13 19.90
C ARG A 11 -17.86 41.10 19.65
N PHE A 12 -16.65 41.52 19.29
CA PHE A 12 -15.51 40.62 19.09
C PHE A 12 -15.09 39.89 20.37
N ARG A 13 -15.15 40.55 21.54
CA ARG A 13 -14.88 39.92 22.84
C ARG A 13 -15.99 39.01 23.35
N ALA A 14 -17.22 39.21 22.88
CA ALA A 14 -18.38 38.38 23.23
C ALA A 14 -18.63 37.25 22.21
N ASP A 15 -17.83 37.16 21.16
CA ASP A 15 -18.01 36.21 20.08
C ASP A 15 -17.45 34.83 20.48
N GLN A 16 -18.36 33.89 20.77
CA GLN A 16 -18.03 32.51 21.14
C GLN A 16 -17.96 31.57 19.93
N SER A 17 -18.20 32.06 18.71
CA SER A 17 -18.18 31.25 17.49
C SER A 17 -16.83 30.57 17.23
N GLY A 18 -15.73 31.09 17.79
CA GLY A 18 -14.40 30.49 17.71
C GLY A 18 -14.08 29.42 18.75
N ALA A 19 -14.91 29.24 19.79
CA ALA A 19 -14.63 28.28 20.87
C ALA A 19 -14.54 26.83 20.37
N VAL A 20 -15.43 26.46 19.44
CA VAL A 20 -15.44 25.13 18.81
C VAL A 20 -14.16 24.85 18.02
N ALA A 21 -13.59 25.86 17.36
CA ALA A 21 -12.32 25.71 16.63
C ALA A 21 -11.14 25.44 17.58
N VAL A 22 -11.15 26.06 18.76
CA VAL A 22 -10.13 25.85 19.80
C VAL A 22 -10.25 24.45 20.40
N GLU A 23 -11.47 23.98 20.67
CA GLU A 23 -11.72 22.62 21.15
C GLU A 23 -11.31 21.57 20.10
N PHE A 24 -11.62 21.82 18.82
CA PHE A 24 -11.22 20.94 17.73
C PHE A 24 -9.70 20.84 17.59
N VAL A 25 -8.96 21.94 17.76
CA VAL A 25 -7.48 21.93 17.71
C VAL A 25 -6.87 20.97 18.74
N LEU A 26 -7.53 20.73 19.87
CA LEU A 26 -7.03 19.78 20.88
C LEU A 26 -7.26 18.31 20.47
N ILE A 27 -8.37 18.01 19.79
CA ILE A 27 -8.77 16.63 19.44
C ILE A 27 -8.26 16.24 18.04
N ALA A 28 -8.18 17.20 17.12
CA ALA A 28 -7.81 16.99 15.73
C ALA A 28 -6.49 16.23 15.54
N PRO A 29 -5.39 16.49 16.29
CA PRO A 29 -4.15 15.74 16.12
C PRO A 29 -4.34 14.23 16.36
N ILE A 30 -5.10 13.86 17.38
CA ILE A 30 -5.39 12.47 17.72
C ILE A 30 -6.29 11.85 16.65
N LEU A 31 -7.35 12.56 16.26
CA LEU A 31 -8.28 12.10 15.23
C LEU A 31 -7.58 11.88 13.89
N LEU A 32 -6.77 12.84 13.45
CA LEU A 32 -6.01 12.74 12.19
C LEU A 32 -4.98 11.62 12.24
N THR A 33 -4.31 11.42 13.38
CA THR A 33 -3.39 10.30 13.57
C THR A 33 -4.13 8.96 13.46
N LEU A 34 -5.32 8.85 14.05
CA LEU A 34 -6.12 7.63 14.01
C LEU A 34 -6.64 7.34 12.59
N VAL A 35 -7.15 8.36 11.88
CA VAL A 35 -7.57 8.23 10.49
C VAL A 35 -6.38 7.84 9.60
N PHE A 36 -5.23 8.51 9.75
CA PHE A 36 -4.01 8.18 9.01
C PHE A 36 -3.56 6.74 9.27
N GLY A 37 -3.62 6.27 10.52
CA GLY A 37 -3.31 4.89 10.89
C GLY A 37 -4.26 3.89 10.23
N ILE A 38 -5.58 4.14 10.25
CA ILE A 38 -6.57 3.26 9.60
C ILE A 38 -6.30 3.16 8.09
N VAL A 39 -6.07 4.29 7.42
CA VAL A 39 -5.77 4.32 5.97
C VAL A 39 -4.46 3.58 5.68
N THR A 40 -3.42 3.79 6.49
CA THR A 40 -2.13 3.11 6.38
C THR A 40 -2.27 1.59 6.48
N VAL A 41 -3.00 1.10 7.49
CA VAL A 41 -3.23 -0.34 7.68
C VAL A 41 -4.06 -0.92 6.53
N GLY A 42 -5.10 -0.22 6.09
CA GLY A 42 -5.90 -0.64 4.93
C GLY A 42 -5.07 -0.74 3.66
N TYR A 43 -4.22 0.25 3.40
CA TYR A 43 -3.30 0.27 2.27
C TYR A 43 -2.28 -0.87 2.33
N PHE A 44 -1.66 -1.11 3.49
CA PHE A 44 -0.74 -2.23 3.71
C PHE A 44 -1.39 -3.57 3.36
N MET A 45 -2.62 -3.82 3.85
CA MET A 45 -3.35 -5.05 3.57
C MET A 45 -3.69 -5.17 2.08
N GLY A 46 -4.09 -4.09 1.43
CA GLY A 46 -4.39 -4.07 -0.01
C GLY A 46 -3.16 -4.39 -0.86
N VAL A 47 -2.00 -3.80 -0.55
CA VAL A 47 -0.73 -4.10 -1.23
C VAL A 47 -0.32 -5.55 -0.97
N SER A 48 -0.34 -6.01 0.28
CA SER A 48 0.01 -7.39 0.65
C SER A 48 -0.82 -8.44 -0.07
N HIS A 49 -2.13 -8.17 -0.21
CA HIS A 49 -3.03 -9.03 -0.97
C HIS A 49 -2.69 -9.01 -2.46
N SER A 50 -2.42 -7.83 -3.03
CA SER A 50 -2.04 -7.66 -4.44
C SER A 50 -0.75 -8.41 -4.77
N VAL A 51 0.28 -8.30 -3.94
CA VAL A 51 1.57 -9.02 -4.07
C VAL A 51 1.35 -10.53 -4.04
N SER A 52 0.53 -11.01 -3.10
CA SER A 52 0.23 -12.44 -2.98
C SER A 52 -0.57 -12.98 -4.17
N GLN A 53 -1.54 -12.19 -4.65
CA GLN A 53 -2.30 -12.52 -5.86
C GLN A 53 -1.41 -12.53 -7.11
N LEU A 54 -0.48 -11.57 -7.24
CA LEU A 54 0.46 -11.51 -8.35
C LEU A 54 1.33 -12.77 -8.41
N ALA A 55 1.93 -13.18 -7.28
CA ALA A 55 2.73 -14.40 -7.19
C ALA A 55 1.90 -15.64 -7.57
N SER A 56 0.68 -15.74 -7.01
CA SER A 56 -0.24 -16.85 -7.29
C SER A 56 -0.70 -16.90 -8.75
N GLY A 57 -1.00 -15.75 -9.33
CA GLY A 57 -1.42 -15.61 -10.72
C GLY A 57 -0.32 -16.00 -11.68
N ALA A 58 0.91 -15.53 -11.43
CA ALA A 58 2.08 -15.91 -12.21
C ALA A 58 2.36 -17.42 -12.14
N ALA A 59 2.37 -18.01 -10.93
CA ALA A 59 2.59 -19.43 -10.75
C ALA A 59 1.50 -20.27 -11.47
N ARG A 60 0.22 -19.91 -11.30
CA ARG A 60 -0.89 -20.59 -11.98
C ARG A 60 -0.85 -20.44 -13.49
N SER A 61 -0.52 -19.26 -14.01
CA SER A 61 -0.42 -19.03 -15.46
C SER A 61 0.66 -19.90 -16.09
N SER A 62 1.76 -20.14 -15.38
CA SER A 62 2.87 -20.96 -15.88
C SER A 62 2.49 -22.42 -16.10
N VAL A 63 1.39 -22.91 -15.53
CA VAL A 63 0.97 -24.32 -15.65
C VAL A 63 0.74 -24.72 -17.11
N SER A 64 0.37 -23.78 -17.98
CA SER A 64 0.16 -24.06 -19.41
C SER A 64 1.43 -24.24 -20.24
N GLY A 65 2.61 -23.96 -19.70
CA GLY A 65 3.88 -24.19 -20.42
C GLY A 65 4.23 -25.67 -20.51
N LEU A 66 4.83 -26.07 -21.63
CA LEU A 66 5.21 -27.47 -21.91
C LEU A 66 6.55 -27.85 -21.28
N ASP A 67 7.45 -26.88 -21.08
CA ASP A 67 8.76 -27.05 -20.46
C ASP A 67 9.14 -25.88 -19.54
N GLU A 68 10.24 -26.03 -18.79
CA GLU A 68 10.69 -25.02 -17.82
C GLU A 68 10.92 -23.62 -18.45
N ALA A 69 11.37 -23.57 -19.70
CA ALA A 69 11.65 -22.32 -20.40
C ALA A 69 10.34 -21.60 -20.73
N GLU A 70 9.36 -22.32 -21.27
CA GLU A 70 8.04 -21.79 -21.58
C GLU A 70 7.27 -21.39 -20.32
N ARG A 71 7.29 -22.23 -19.27
CA ARG A 71 6.68 -21.92 -17.96
C ARG A 71 7.24 -20.61 -17.39
N ARG A 72 8.56 -20.44 -17.44
CA ARG A 72 9.23 -19.21 -16.98
C ARG A 72 8.85 -18.01 -17.84
N ALA A 73 8.77 -18.16 -19.16
CA ALA A 73 8.36 -17.08 -20.05
C ALA A 73 6.93 -16.60 -19.78
N ILE A 74 6.00 -17.53 -19.59
CA ILE A 74 4.59 -17.24 -19.25
C ILE A 74 4.50 -16.53 -17.89
N ALA A 75 5.15 -17.07 -16.84
CA ALA A 75 5.17 -16.43 -15.53
C ALA A 75 5.76 -15.01 -15.58
N ARG A 76 6.85 -14.80 -16.32
CA ARG A 76 7.46 -13.47 -16.51
C ARG A 76 6.53 -12.51 -17.23
N SER A 77 5.86 -12.96 -18.30
CA SER A 77 4.86 -12.14 -18.97
C SER A 77 3.74 -11.73 -18.01
N TYR A 78 3.31 -12.65 -17.14
CA TYR A 78 2.31 -12.33 -16.12
C TYR A 78 2.80 -11.25 -15.15
N LEU A 79 4.05 -11.35 -14.69
CA LEU A 79 4.68 -10.42 -13.75
C LEU A 79 4.95 -9.03 -14.35
N ASN A 80 5.18 -8.94 -15.66
CA ASN A 80 5.44 -7.68 -16.36
C ASN A 80 4.21 -6.78 -16.51
N GLU A 81 3.01 -7.28 -16.22
CA GLU A 81 1.78 -6.47 -16.20
C GLU A 81 1.23 -6.31 -14.77
N ALA A 82 2.08 -6.44 -13.74
CA ALA A 82 1.68 -6.31 -12.34
C ALA A 82 0.95 -4.98 -12.08
N GLY A 83 1.50 -3.85 -12.54
CA GLY A 83 0.87 -2.54 -12.35
C GLY A 83 -0.44 -2.36 -13.11
N ALA A 84 -0.66 -3.10 -14.21
CA ALA A 84 -1.92 -3.08 -14.94
C ALA A 84 -2.99 -3.98 -14.29
N ARG A 85 -2.58 -5.13 -13.73
CA ARG A 85 -3.48 -6.10 -13.08
C ARG A 85 -3.86 -5.70 -11.65
N TYR A 86 -2.94 -5.06 -10.94
CA TYR A 86 -3.06 -4.74 -9.53
C TYR A 86 -2.81 -3.24 -9.30
N PRO A 87 -3.86 -2.41 -9.26
CA PRO A 87 -3.74 -0.94 -9.25
C PRO A 87 -2.96 -0.34 -8.06
N LEU A 88 -2.76 -1.09 -6.99
CA LEU A 88 -1.98 -0.67 -5.83
C LEU A 88 -0.48 -0.93 -5.98
N LEU A 89 -0.06 -1.61 -7.05
CA LEU A 89 1.34 -1.92 -7.32
C LEU A 89 1.87 -0.98 -8.41
N VAL A 90 3.07 -0.44 -8.17
CA VAL A 90 3.87 0.22 -9.21
C VAL A 90 4.84 -0.82 -9.79
N GLN A 91 4.85 -0.96 -11.13
CA GLN A 91 5.65 -2.01 -11.80
C GLN A 91 7.13 -1.93 -11.45
N ASP A 92 7.71 -0.72 -11.41
CA ASP A 92 9.13 -0.51 -11.13
C ASP A 92 9.53 -0.87 -9.68
N ALA A 93 8.56 -0.97 -8.77
CA ALA A 93 8.77 -1.38 -7.38
C ALA A 93 8.61 -2.90 -7.18
N VAL A 94 8.28 -3.65 -8.23
CA VAL A 94 8.10 -5.11 -8.17
C VAL A 94 9.38 -5.82 -8.59
N THR A 95 9.97 -6.59 -7.67
CA THR A 95 11.03 -7.56 -7.98
C THR A 95 10.49 -8.98 -7.85
N SER A 96 10.87 -9.88 -8.75
CA SER A 96 10.38 -11.26 -8.73
C SER A 96 11.49 -12.28 -8.96
N THR A 97 11.32 -13.47 -8.37
CA THR A 97 12.19 -14.64 -8.55
C THR A 97 11.33 -15.84 -8.89
N ILE A 98 11.76 -16.63 -9.87
CA ILE A 98 11.09 -17.86 -10.30
C ILE A 98 12.06 -19.01 -10.11
N ALA A 99 11.70 -19.96 -9.24
CA ALA A 99 12.47 -21.16 -8.98
C ALA A 99 11.67 -22.39 -9.41
N PHE A 100 12.38 -23.41 -9.88
CA PHE A 100 11.82 -24.71 -10.21
C PHE A 100 12.38 -25.74 -9.24
N ASP A 101 11.50 -26.62 -8.78
CA ASP A 101 11.84 -27.75 -7.92
C ASP A 101 11.60 -29.04 -8.71
N THR A 102 12.55 -29.97 -8.63
CA THR A 102 12.51 -31.28 -9.30
C THR A 102 12.84 -32.42 -8.32
N ALA A 103 12.79 -32.16 -7.00
CA ALA A 103 13.27 -33.11 -6.00
C ALA A 103 12.28 -34.26 -5.71
N GLU A 104 10.97 -34.00 -5.77
CA GLU A 104 9.94 -35.01 -5.45
C GLU A 104 8.73 -34.92 -6.38
N VAL A 105 8.22 -33.71 -6.61
CA VAL A 105 7.20 -33.38 -7.62
C VAL A 105 7.68 -32.14 -8.35
N ASP A 106 7.64 -32.18 -9.69
CA ASP A 106 7.99 -31.03 -10.49
C ASP A 106 7.08 -29.84 -10.14
N GLY A 107 7.70 -28.72 -9.81
CA GLY A 107 6.97 -27.57 -9.29
C GLY A 107 7.66 -26.26 -9.59
N ILE A 108 6.86 -25.20 -9.57
CA ILE A 108 7.31 -23.83 -9.76
C ILE A 108 6.95 -23.00 -8.54
N THR A 109 7.92 -22.26 -8.04
CA THR A 109 7.75 -21.25 -7.00
C THR A 109 7.98 -19.87 -7.59
N VAL A 110 6.98 -19.01 -7.48
CA VAL A 110 7.09 -17.58 -7.82
C VAL A 110 7.10 -16.78 -6.54
N SER A 111 8.18 -16.03 -6.32
CA SER A 111 8.34 -15.10 -5.21
C SER A 111 8.34 -13.68 -5.74
N VAL A 112 7.60 -12.80 -5.07
CA VAL A 112 7.46 -11.38 -5.38
C VAL A 112 7.84 -10.59 -4.14
N VAL A 113 8.66 -9.57 -4.36
CA VAL A 113 9.02 -8.55 -3.37
C VAL A 113 8.56 -7.22 -3.93
N TYR A 114 7.80 -6.48 -3.13
CA TYR A 114 7.35 -5.13 -3.45
C TYR A 114 8.06 -4.14 -2.55
N ASP A 115 8.79 -3.21 -3.16
CA ASP A 115 9.40 -2.08 -2.48
C ASP A 115 8.32 -1.04 -2.16
N VAL A 116 8.28 -0.56 -0.92
CA VAL A 116 7.27 0.43 -0.50
C VAL A 116 7.78 1.86 -0.56
N ASP A 117 9.04 2.08 -0.94
CA ASP A 117 9.65 3.40 -1.07
C ASP A 117 8.84 4.31 -2.01
N GLY A 118 8.65 5.57 -1.60
CA GLY A 118 7.82 6.54 -2.34
C GLY A 118 6.31 6.28 -2.28
N SER A 119 5.84 5.23 -1.59
CA SER A 119 4.41 4.96 -1.37
C SER A 119 3.87 5.61 -0.08
N LEU A 120 2.57 5.46 0.18
CA LEU A 120 1.96 5.87 1.45
C LEU A 120 2.63 5.20 2.67
N LEU A 121 3.14 3.97 2.53
CA LEU A 121 3.81 3.28 3.63
C LEU A 121 5.18 3.88 3.95
N ASP A 122 5.89 4.43 2.97
CA ASP A 122 7.14 5.16 3.21
C ASP A 122 6.89 6.43 4.05
N ILE A 123 5.84 7.19 3.70
CA ILE A 123 5.38 8.32 4.53
C ILE A 123 5.02 7.85 5.95
N ALA A 124 4.29 6.74 6.06
CA ALA A 124 3.92 6.17 7.36
C ALA A 124 5.13 5.65 8.14
N ASN A 125 6.17 5.12 7.50
CA ASN A 125 7.43 4.73 8.14
C ASN A 125 8.11 5.93 8.80
N GLY A 126 8.18 7.07 8.11
CA GLY A 126 8.75 8.30 8.66
C GLY A 126 7.97 8.84 9.86
N PHE A 127 6.63 8.82 9.78
CA PHE A 127 5.76 9.39 10.80
C PHE A 127 5.52 8.45 12.01
N LEU A 128 5.22 7.18 11.75
CA LEU A 128 4.83 6.17 12.75
C LEU A 128 5.97 5.21 13.12
N LYS A 129 7.15 5.32 12.49
CA LYS A 129 8.32 4.47 12.74
C LYS A 129 8.04 2.97 12.58
N LEU A 130 7.26 2.59 11.56
CA LEU A 130 6.85 1.20 11.33
C LEU A 130 8.01 0.29 10.88
N GLY A 131 8.97 0.82 10.13
CA GLY A 131 10.14 0.07 9.65
C GLY A 131 9.82 -0.96 8.56
N ILE A 132 8.72 -0.79 7.83
CA ILE A 132 8.29 -1.70 6.77
C ILE A 132 8.89 -1.22 5.45
N THR A 133 9.97 -1.85 4.97
CA THR A 133 10.61 -1.45 3.70
C THR A 133 10.17 -2.28 2.50
N THR A 134 9.68 -3.49 2.74
CA THR A 134 9.25 -4.40 1.66
C THR A 134 8.05 -5.23 2.07
N ILE A 135 7.25 -5.62 1.09
CA ILE A 135 6.16 -6.58 1.24
C ILE A 135 6.41 -7.78 0.33
N ASN A 136 6.39 -8.98 0.91
CA ASN A 136 6.73 -10.21 0.21
C ASN A 136 5.49 -11.08 0.00
N GLY A 137 5.45 -11.80 -1.12
CA GLY A 137 4.48 -12.86 -1.38
C GLY A 137 5.08 -13.96 -2.22
N SER A 138 4.64 -15.19 -2.01
CA SER A 138 5.14 -16.35 -2.72
C SER A 138 4.02 -17.33 -3.01
N ALA A 139 4.11 -18.05 -4.12
CA ALA A 139 3.18 -19.11 -4.46
C ALA A 139 3.90 -20.29 -5.11
N TYR A 140 3.49 -21.49 -4.72
CA TYR A 140 3.95 -22.76 -5.27
C TYR A 140 2.85 -23.43 -6.07
N VAL A 141 3.19 -24.02 -7.21
CA VAL A 141 2.30 -24.87 -8.00
C VAL A 141 3.07 -26.09 -8.49
N ALA A 142 2.52 -27.28 -8.23
CA ALA A 142 2.98 -28.54 -8.82
C ALA A 142 2.32 -28.76 -10.19
N TYR A 143 3.00 -29.47 -11.10
CA TYR A 143 2.50 -29.77 -12.44
C TYR A 143 2.80 -31.20 -12.91
#